data_AF-A0A183JB53-F1
#
_entry.id   AF-A0A183JB53-F1
#
_cell.length_a   1.000
_cell.length_b   1.000
_cell.length_c   1.000
_cell.angle_alpha   90.00
_cell.angle_beta   90.00
_cell.angle_gamma   90.00
#
_symmetry.space_group_name_H-M   'P 1'
#
loop_
_entity.id
_entity.type
_entity.pdbx_description
1 polymer ?
#
loop_
_entity_poly.entity_id
_entity_poly.type
_entity_poly.pdbx_seq_one_letter_code
_entity_poly.pdbx_strand_id
1 'polypeptide(L)'
;MPLATNVEWAFRKWGEEEFSALNPLTARYIGKGYLLKKDLALLIINVELSQGGEYFCRDKDSKIVHSMYFLEIVERLPVNVIIPEAAVDQSQFAPTVFDDLDTVVELQWSTWSACNRCQLGERRRYGYCRLKV
;
A
#
# COMPACT_ATOMS: atom_id res chain seq x y z
N MET A 1 -8.45 -31.34 12.29
CA MET A 1 -7.56 -30.63 13.21
C MET A 1 -7.02 -29.39 12.49
N PRO A 2 -7.23 -28.16 12.96
CA PRO A 2 -6.58 -27.01 12.35
C PRO A 2 -5.10 -27.02 12.77
N LEU A 3 -4.19 -26.97 11.80
CA LEU A 3 -2.76 -26.82 12.04
C LEU A 3 -2.54 -25.57 12.90
N ALA A 4 -1.85 -25.73 14.03
CA ALA A 4 -1.42 -24.61 14.85
C ALA A 4 -0.44 -23.78 14.02
N THR A 5 -0.90 -22.63 13.51
CA THR A 5 -0.05 -21.72 12.74
C THR A 5 0.95 -21.07 13.68
N ASN A 6 2.23 -21.46 13.55
CA ASN A 6 3.34 -21.00 14.39
C ASN A 6 3.87 -19.60 14.00
N VAL A 7 3.02 -18.80 13.37
CA VAL A 7 3.37 -17.51 12.78
C VAL A 7 2.60 -16.42 13.51
N GLU A 8 3.26 -15.29 13.75
CA GLU A 8 2.68 -14.06 14.28
C GLU A 8 3.02 -12.85 13.40
N TRP A 9 2.20 -11.82 13.53
CA TRP A 9 2.52 -10.50 13.02
C TRP A 9 3.04 -9.62 14.14
N ALA A 10 4.12 -8.89 13.87
CA ALA A 10 4.69 -7.88 14.75
C ALA A 10 4.72 -6.53 14.04
N PHE A 11 4.57 -5.46 14.81
CA PHE A 11 4.56 -4.08 14.35
C PHE A 11 5.67 -3.30 15.04
N ARG A 12 6.34 -2.45 14.27
CA ARG A 12 7.27 -1.45 14.79
C ARG A 12 6.90 -0.10 14.22
N LYS A 13 6.73 0.89 15.09
CA LYS A 13 6.44 2.24 14.66
C LYS A 13 7.71 2.90 14.11
N TRP A 14 7.55 3.83 13.18
CA TRP A 14 8.67 4.57 12.61
C TRP A 14 9.51 5.25 13.69
N GLY A 15 10.83 5.03 13.63
CA GLY A 15 11.78 5.62 14.57
C GLY A 15 11.82 4.97 15.95
N GLU A 16 11.02 3.93 16.20
CA GLU A 16 11.10 3.12 17.42
C GLU A 16 11.96 1.87 17.15
N GLU A 17 12.67 1.39 18.18
CA GLU A 17 13.53 0.20 18.07
C GLU A 17 12.76 -1.09 18.39
N GLU A 18 11.69 -0.99 19.19
CA GLU A 18 10.97 -2.15 19.72
C GLU A 18 9.83 -2.64 18.81
N PHE A 19 9.57 -3.95 18.89
CA PHE A 19 8.47 -4.60 18.18
C PHE A 19 7.34 -4.95 19.14
N SER A 20 6.12 -4.59 18.76
CA SER A 20 4.89 -5.02 19.43
C SER A 20 4.27 -6.19 18.68
N ALA A 21 4.04 -7.31 19.37
CA ALA A 21 3.24 -8.39 18.82
C ALA A 21 1.79 -7.90 18.59
N LEU A 22 1.26 -8.10 17.39
CA LEU A 22 -0.10 -7.70 17.08
C LEU A 22 -1.09 -8.73 17.60
N ASN A 23 -2.22 -8.26 18.14
CA ASN A 23 -3.37 -9.12 18.44
C ASN A 23 -4.35 -9.12 17.26
N PRO A 24 -4.36 -10.18 16.43
CA PRO A 24 -5.11 -10.22 15.18
C PRO A 24 -6.60 -10.55 15.35
N LEU A 25 -7.15 -10.48 16.56
CA LEU A 25 -8.58 -10.67 16.82
C LEU A 25 -9.26 -9.39 17.30
N THR A 26 -8.52 -8.28 17.36
CA THR A 26 -9.02 -6.97 17.80
C THR A 26 -10.16 -6.47 16.91
N ALA A 27 -10.06 -6.65 15.59
CA ALA A 27 -11.06 -6.13 14.66
C ALA A 27 -12.46 -6.78 14.78
N ARG A 28 -12.56 -8.01 15.32
CA ARG A 28 -13.84 -8.73 15.43
C ARG A 28 -14.82 -8.07 16.41
N TYR A 29 -14.32 -7.31 17.38
CA TYR A 29 -15.13 -6.79 18.48
C TYR A 29 -15.48 -5.31 18.33
N ILE A 30 -14.57 -4.51 17.75
CA ILE A 30 -14.68 -3.04 17.78
C ILE A 30 -14.80 -2.41 16.39
N GLY A 31 -14.85 -3.22 15.32
CA GLY A 31 -14.92 -2.73 13.93
C GLY A 31 -13.66 -1.99 13.47
N LYS A 32 -12.57 -2.06 14.24
CA LYS A 32 -11.25 -1.49 13.91
C LYS A 32 -10.12 -2.34 14.48
N GLY A 33 -8.94 -2.28 13.87
CA GLY A 33 -7.76 -3.04 14.32
C GLY A 33 -7.40 -4.17 13.37
N TYR A 34 -6.93 -5.29 13.91
CA TYR A 34 -6.25 -6.33 13.12
C TYR A 34 -7.09 -7.61 13.02
N LEU A 35 -7.07 -8.23 11.83
CA LEU A 35 -7.66 -9.54 11.55
C LEU A 35 -6.65 -10.43 10.82
N LEU A 36 -6.34 -11.61 11.38
CA LEU A 36 -5.56 -12.63 10.67
C LEU A 36 -6.51 -13.50 9.83
N LYS A 37 -6.22 -13.56 8.53
CA LYS A 37 -6.95 -14.41 7.58
C LYS A 37 -6.42 -15.86 7.61
N LYS A 38 -7.19 -16.78 6.99
CA LYS A 38 -6.84 -18.21 6.92
C LYS A 38 -5.53 -18.48 6.17
N ASP A 39 -5.17 -17.62 5.24
CA ASP A 39 -3.94 -17.63 4.45
C ASP A 39 -2.77 -16.89 5.14
N LEU A 40 -2.89 -16.60 6.44
CA LEU A 40 -1.92 -15.85 7.25
C LEU A 40 -1.75 -14.38 6.87
N ALA A 41 -2.55 -13.86 5.95
CA ALA A 41 -2.53 -12.44 5.62
C ALA A 41 -3.07 -11.60 6.79
N LEU A 42 -2.38 -10.50 7.11
CA LEU A 42 -2.85 -9.49 8.04
C LEU A 42 -3.78 -8.52 7.32
N LEU A 43 -4.99 -8.37 7.82
CA LEU A 43 -5.92 -7.32 7.42
C LEU A 43 -6.00 -6.27 8.52
N ILE A 44 -5.81 -5.00 8.15
CA ILE A 44 -5.98 -3.85 9.03
C ILE A 44 -7.29 -3.17 8.65
N ILE A 45 -8.23 -3.06 9.59
CA ILE A 45 -9.58 -2.52 9.37
C ILE A 45 -9.66 -1.13 9.99
N ASN A 46 -10.19 -0.17 9.22
CA ASN A 46 -10.33 1.25 9.61
C ASN A 46 -8.99 1.84 10.07
N VAL A 47 -8.07 1.92 9.12
CA VAL A 47 -6.68 2.33 9.30
C VAL A 47 -6.59 3.78 9.83
N GLU A 48 -5.82 4.00 10.90
CA GLU A 48 -5.52 5.30 11.51
C GLU A 48 -4.03 5.68 11.28
N LEU A 49 -3.70 6.97 11.19
CA LEU A 49 -2.33 7.46 10.94
C LEU A 49 -1.26 6.84 11.89
N SER A 50 -1.65 6.60 13.13
CA SER A 50 -0.79 6.00 14.17
C SER A 50 -0.33 4.58 13.86
N GLN A 51 -1.02 3.89 12.93
CA GLN A 51 -0.70 2.54 12.50
C GLN A 51 0.32 2.50 11.35
N GLY A 52 0.87 3.65 10.97
CA GLY A 52 1.97 3.74 10.03
C GLY A 52 3.25 3.20 10.66
N GLY A 53 3.95 2.34 9.94
CA GLY A 53 5.15 1.68 10.44
C GLY A 53 5.52 0.45 9.64
N GLU A 54 6.27 -0.42 10.30
CA GLU A 54 6.85 -1.62 9.74
C GLU A 54 6.11 -2.84 10.29
N TYR A 55 5.71 -3.73 9.39
CA TYR A 55 4.94 -4.94 9.69
C TYR A 55 5.73 -6.17 9.30
N PHE A 56 5.87 -7.10 10.24
CA PHE A 56 6.69 -8.30 10.09
C PHE A 56 5.84 -9.54 10.32
N CYS A 57 5.89 -10.45 9.37
CA CYS A 57 5.39 -11.81 9.55
C CYS A 57 6.57 -12.68 9.97
N ARG A 58 6.49 -13.30 11.16
CA ARG A 58 7.60 -14.08 11.71
C ARG A 58 7.13 -15.31 12.45
N ASP A 59 8.02 -16.28 12.60
CA ASP A 59 7.79 -17.41 13.49
C ASP A 59 7.70 -16.94 14.95
N LYS A 60 6.77 -17.50 15.72
CA LYS A 60 6.57 -17.12 17.12
C LYS A 60 7.77 -17.47 18.00
N ASP A 61 8.39 -18.63 17.75
CA ASP A 61 9.45 -19.16 18.60
C ASP A 61 10.83 -18.63 18.18
N SER A 62 11.20 -18.85 16.92
CA SER A 62 12.53 -18.49 16.40
C SER A 62 12.66 -16.99 16.06
N LYS A 63 11.53 -16.28 15.96
CA LYS A 63 11.46 -14.88 15.49
C LYS A 63 12.05 -14.66 14.09
N ILE A 64 12.24 -15.73 13.31
CA ILE A 64 12.69 -15.63 11.91
C ILE A 64 11.61 -14.91 11.10
N VAL A 65 12.02 -13.85 10.38
CA VAL A 65 11.13 -13.03 9.55
C VAL A 65 10.94 -13.69 8.19
N HIS A 66 9.69 -13.99 7.84
CA HIS A 66 9.31 -14.53 6.54
C HIS A 66 8.98 -13.43 5.53
N SER A 67 8.44 -12.31 5.99
CA SER A 67 8.12 -11.17 5.14
C SER A 67 8.04 -9.87 5.95
N MET A 68 8.36 -8.75 5.30
CA MET A 68 8.34 -7.41 5.87
C MET A 68 7.61 -6.46 4.93
N TYR A 69 6.79 -5.57 5.51
CA TYR A 69 6.02 -4.57 4.79
C TYR A 69 6.16 -3.21 5.46
N PHE A 70 6.31 -2.17 4.65
CA PHE A 70 6.38 -0.79 5.10
C PHE A 70 5.05 -0.11 4.76
N LEU A 71 4.36 0.40 5.78
CA LEU A 71 3.06 1.05 5.64
C LEU A 71 3.18 2.53 6.01
N GLU A 72 3.08 3.38 5.00
CA GLU A 72 2.89 4.81 5.18
C GLU A 72 1.41 5.15 4.99
N ILE A 73 0.85 5.88 5.95
CA ILE A 73 -0.56 6.30 5.92
C ILE A 73 -0.55 7.81 5.81
N VAL A 74 -1.19 8.31 4.77
CA VAL A 74 -1.28 9.74 4.47
C VAL A 74 -2.74 10.18 4.51
N GLU A 75 -3.03 11.34 5.08
CA GLU A 75 -4.40 11.91 5.09
C GLU A 75 -4.87 12.24 3.68
N ARG A 76 -3.94 12.70 2.84
CA ARG A 76 -4.17 13.01 1.45
C ARG A 76 -3.08 12.37 0.62
N LEU A 77 -3.47 11.58 -0.37
CA LEU A 77 -2.53 11.04 -1.33
C LEU A 77 -1.84 12.22 -2.05
N PRO A 78 -0.50 12.24 -2.15
CA PRO A 78 0.23 13.27 -2.90
C PRO A 78 0.11 13.06 -4.42
N VAL A 79 -0.94 12.36 -4.85
CA VAL A 79 -1.26 12.06 -6.24
C VAL A 79 -2.74 12.31 -6.45
N ASN A 80 -3.08 12.85 -7.62
CA ASN A 80 -4.46 12.90 -8.05
C ASN A 80 -4.88 11.48 -8.44
N VAL A 81 -5.79 10.90 -7.66
CA VAL A 81 -6.37 9.59 -7.96
C VAL A 81 -7.45 9.79 -9.01
N ILE A 82 -7.26 9.18 -10.16
CA ILE A 82 -8.23 9.20 -11.25
C ILE A 82 -8.82 7.80 -11.33
N ILE A 83 -10.08 7.65 -10.91
CA ILE A 83 -10.85 6.41 -11.09
C ILE A 83 -11.60 6.57 -12.42
N PRO A 84 -11.25 5.80 -13.47
CA PRO A 84 -11.93 5.91 -14.75
C PRO A 84 -13.30 5.22 -14.66
N GLU A 85 -14.29 5.90 -14.08
CA GLU A 85 -15.71 5.52 -14.19
C GLU A 85 -16.28 5.92 -15.56
N ALA A 86 -15.75 6.99 -16.13
CA ALA A 86 -15.99 7.42 -17.50
C ALA A 86 -14.62 7.64 -18.17
N ALA A 87 -14.57 7.49 -19.49
CA ALA A 87 -13.37 7.77 -20.27
C ALA A 87 -12.85 9.17 -19.94
N VAL A 88 -11.83 9.23 -19.09
CA VAL A 88 -11.12 10.46 -18.76
C VAL A 88 -10.59 10.98 -20.08
N ASP A 89 -10.95 12.21 -20.44
CA ASP A 89 -10.47 12.83 -21.65
C ASP A 89 -8.94 12.84 -21.61
N GLN A 90 -8.33 12.02 -22.46
CA GLN A 90 -6.88 11.85 -22.48
C GLN A 90 -6.18 13.12 -23.00
N SER A 91 -6.92 14.07 -23.59
CA SER A 91 -6.41 15.37 -24.00
C SER A 91 -5.78 16.15 -22.85
N GLN A 92 -6.26 15.95 -21.61
CA GLN A 92 -5.70 16.60 -20.42
C GLN A 92 -4.26 16.14 -20.08
N PHE A 93 -3.78 15.09 -20.74
CA PHE A 93 -2.43 14.55 -20.59
C PHE A 93 -1.54 14.84 -21.80
N ALA A 94 -1.98 15.70 -22.73
CA ALA A 94 -1.18 16.11 -23.87
C ALA A 94 0.10 16.85 -23.40
N PRO A 95 1.22 16.74 -24.13
CA PRO A 95 2.43 17.47 -23.81
C PRO A 95 2.20 18.98 -23.84
N THR A 96 2.74 19.68 -22.85
CA THR A 96 2.73 21.15 -22.79
C THR A 96 4.10 21.66 -23.22
N VAL A 97 4.12 22.54 -24.23
CA VAL A 97 5.34 23.19 -24.71
C VAL A 97 5.50 24.53 -23.99
N PHE A 98 6.69 24.78 -23.45
CA PHE A 98 7.08 26.06 -22.87
C PHE A 98 8.13 26.70 -23.78
N ASP A 99 7.66 27.46 -24.78
CA ASP A 99 8.51 28.05 -25.83
C ASP A 99 9.62 28.95 -25.26
N ASP A 100 9.34 29.68 -24.17
CA ASP A 100 10.30 30.57 -23.50
C ASP A 100 11.50 29.84 -22.88
N LEU A 101 11.37 28.53 -22.65
CA LEU A 101 12.37 27.69 -21.98
C LEU A 101 12.88 26.56 -22.88
N ASP A 102 12.47 26.51 -24.14
CA ASP A 102 12.74 25.40 -25.09
C ASP A 102 12.53 24.02 -24.43
N THR A 103 11.46 23.89 -23.65
CA THR A 103 11.22 22.72 -22.80
C THR A 103 9.82 22.17 -23.04
N VAL A 104 9.72 20.86 -23.17
CA VAL A 104 8.44 20.15 -23.28
C VAL A 104 8.19 19.37 -22.00
N VAL A 105 7.04 19.57 -21.36
CA VAL A 105 6.58 18.75 -20.25
C VAL A 105 5.60 17.71 -20.78
N GLU A 106 5.93 16.43 -20.64
CA GLU A 106 5.05 15.32 -21.01
C GLU A 106 4.73 14.43 -19.82
N LEU A 107 3.51 13.86 -19.81
CA LEU A 107 3.11 12.87 -18.82
C LEU A 107 3.49 11.46 -19.30
N GLN A 108 4.39 10.81 -18.58
CA GLN A 108 4.75 9.42 -18.82
C GLN A 108 4.10 8.49 -17.79
N TRP A 109 3.32 7.52 -18.28
CA TRP A 109 2.74 6.48 -17.43
C TRP A 109 3.73 5.34 -17.18
N SER A 110 3.75 4.81 -15.95
CA SER A 110 4.37 3.54 -15.62
C SER A 110 3.63 2.37 -16.28
N THR A 111 4.26 1.20 -16.27
CA THR A 111 3.54 -0.05 -16.48
C THR A 111 2.49 -0.25 -15.38
N TRP A 112 1.41 -0.95 -15.72
CA TRP A 112 0.43 -1.37 -14.73
C TRP A 112 1.04 -2.38 -13.77
N SER A 113 0.72 -2.25 -12.48
CA SER A 113 1.02 -3.25 -11.48
C SER A 113 0.38 -4.59 -11.83
N ALA A 114 0.90 -5.66 -11.21
CA ALA A 114 0.17 -6.92 -11.11
C ALA A 114 -1.19 -6.66 -10.44
N CYS A 115 -2.19 -7.47 -10.78
CA CYS A 115 -3.48 -7.42 -10.10
C CYS A 115 -3.31 -7.89 -8.66
N ASN A 116 -3.87 -7.15 -7.71
CA ASN A 116 -3.78 -7.54 -6.29
C ASN A 116 -4.61 -8.80 -5.97
N ARG A 117 -5.47 -9.26 -6.89
CA ARG A 117 -6.30 -10.46 -6.78
C ARG A 117 -6.43 -11.14 -8.14
N CYS A 118 -6.61 -12.45 -8.17
CA CYS A 118 -6.77 -13.21 -9.42
C CYS A 118 -8.16 -13.07 -10.08
N GLN A 119 -9.15 -12.47 -9.40
CA GLN A 119 -10.49 -12.19 -9.92
C GLN A 119 -10.75 -10.67 -9.98
N LEU A 120 -11.94 -10.18 -9.58
CA LEU A 120 -12.21 -8.76 -9.38
C LEU A 120 -11.21 -8.18 -8.36
N GLY A 121 -10.26 -7.42 -8.89
CA GLY A 121 -9.15 -6.86 -8.15
C GLY A 121 -8.79 -5.49 -8.69
N GLU A 122 -7.72 -4.93 -8.15
CA GLU A 122 -7.26 -3.59 -8.46
C GLU A 122 -5.87 -3.66 -9.11
N ARG A 123 -5.66 -2.80 -10.11
CA ARG A 123 -4.36 -2.53 -10.72
C ARG A 123 -4.09 -1.03 -10.64
N ARG A 124 -2.83 -0.65 -10.45
CA ARG A 124 -2.39 0.75 -10.35
C ARG A 124 -1.31 1.01 -11.39
N ARG A 125 -1.24 2.24 -11.87
CA ARG A 125 -0.08 2.80 -12.58
C ARG A 125 0.12 4.24 -12.14
N TYR A 126 1.33 4.72 -12.26
CA TYR A 126 1.71 6.07 -11.84
C TYR A 126 2.01 6.92 -13.06
N GLY A 127 1.58 8.17 -13.05
CA GLY A 127 1.95 9.16 -14.06
C GLY A 127 3.07 10.04 -13.52
N TYR A 128 4.11 10.24 -14.30
CA TYR A 128 5.25 11.11 -13.95
C TYR A 128 5.36 12.22 -14.99
N CYS A 129 5.43 13.47 -14.54
CA CYS A 129 5.79 14.57 -15.43
C CYS A 129 7.29 14.52 -15.71
N ARG A 130 7.66 14.50 -16.98
CA ARG A 130 9.06 14.57 -17.42
C ARG A 130 9.30 15.83 -18.23
N LEU A 131 10.44 16.45 -17.96
CA LEU A 131 10.99 17.52 -18.77
C LEU A 131 11.79 16.87 -19.90
N LYS A 132 11.48 17.24 -21.13
CA LYS A 132 12.26 16.92 -22.32
C LYS A 132 12.88 18.22 -22.80
N VAL A 133 14.20 18.26 -22.73
CA VAL A 133 15.08 19.31 -23.24
C VAL A 133 15.69 18.81 -24.54
#